data_AF-A0A962ZD58-F1
#
_entry.id   AF-A0A962ZD58-F1
#
_cell.length_a   1.000
_cell.length_b   1.000
_cell.length_c   1.000
_cell.angle_alpha   90.00
_cell.angle_beta   90.00
_cell.angle_gamma   90.00
#
_symmetry.space_group_name_H-M   'P 1'
#
loop_
_entity.id
_entity.type
_entity.pdbx_description
1 polymer ?
#
loop_
_entity_poly.entity_id
_entity_poly.type
_entity_poly.pdbx_seq_one_letter_code
_entity_poly.pdbx_strand_id
1 'polypeptide(L)'
;MKPGELLRSMLDAAVDAALPERVIGAHLPEPPEGSTFVIGMGKASAAMARALEERWTGELDGLVITRYGHAVPCERIEIVEAAHPVPDEAGQAAAARILQKVAELGADDLVIALISGGGSSLSALPAAGLTLADKQEVNRALLRSGANIAEMNCVRK
;
A
#
# COMPACT_ATOMS: atom_id res chain seq x y z
N MET A 1 -39.93 0.05 -6.76
CA MET A 1 -38.75 0.66 -6.11
C MET A 1 -38.89 2.16 -6.18
N LYS A 2 -38.74 2.87 -5.06
CA LYS A 2 -38.74 4.34 -5.04
C LYS A 2 -37.42 4.86 -5.64
N PRO A 3 -37.38 6.07 -6.23
CA PRO A 3 -36.14 6.60 -6.82
C PRO A 3 -34.93 6.62 -5.87
N GLY A 4 -35.14 6.97 -4.59
CA GLY A 4 -34.06 6.96 -3.60
C GLY A 4 -33.50 5.56 -3.29
N GLU A 5 -34.35 4.53 -3.30
CA GLU A 5 -33.91 3.13 -3.12
C GLU A 5 -33.08 2.66 -4.31
N LEU A 6 -33.47 3.05 -5.53
CA LEU A 6 -32.70 2.74 -6.74
C LEU A 6 -31.31 3.39 -6.70
N LEU A 7 -31.23 4.69 -6.39
CA LEU A 7 -29.95 5.40 -6.31
C LEU A 7 -29.04 4.81 -5.24
N ARG A 8 -29.58 4.42 -4.09
CA ARG A 8 -28.81 3.75 -3.04
C ARG A 8 -28.29 2.40 -3.52
N SER A 9 -29.14 1.57 -4.13
CA SER A 9 -28.73 0.27 -4.67
C SER A 9 -27.65 0.40 -5.74
N MET A 10 -27.71 1.43 -6.60
CA MET A 10 -26.67 1.70 -7.60
C MET A 10 -25.34 2.10 -6.94
N LEU A 11 -25.38 2.94 -5.90
CA LEU A 11 -24.19 3.32 -5.14
C LEU A 11 -23.56 2.11 -4.44
N ASP A 12 -24.38 1.30 -3.76
CA ASP A 12 -23.91 0.11 -3.05
C ASP A 12 -23.26 -0.87 -4.02
N ALA A 13 -23.89 -1.12 -5.19
CA ALA A 13 -23.30 -1.95 -6.24
C ALA A 13 -21.96 -1.41 -6.76
N ALA A 14 -21.82 -0.08 -6.90
CA ALA A 14 -20.58 0.55 -7.35
C ALA A 14 -19.45 0.47 -6.30
N VAL A 15 -19.77 0.68 -5.02
CA VAL A 15 -18.82 0.53 -3.91
C VAL A 15 -18.38 -0.93 -3.81
N ASP A 16 -19.34 -1.84 -3.82
CA ASP A 16 -19.13 -3.28 -3.77
C ASP A 16 -18.19 -3.76 -4.89
N ALA A 17 -18.35 -3.25 -6.10
CA ALA A 17 -17.50 -3.59 -7.23
C ALA A 17 -16.02 -3.16 -7.05
N ALA A 18 -15.72 -2.27 -6.08
CA ALA A 18 -14.39 -1.78 -5.80
C ALA A 18 -13.80 -2.30 -4.47
N LEU A 19 -14.55 -3.14 -3.72
CA LEU A 19 -14.10 -3.68 -2.44
C LEU A 19 -12.98 -4.72 -2.62
N PRO A 20 -11.83 -4.61 -1.92
CA PRO A 20 -10.72 -5.55 -2.05
C PRO A 20 -11.11 -7.01 -1.89
N GLU A 21 -11.99 -7.33 -0.92
CA GLU A 21 -12.49 -8.67 -0.62
C GLU A 21 -13.29 -9.30 -1.78
N ARG A 22 -13.83 -8.50 -2.69
CA ARG A 22 -14.58 -8.97 -3.86
C ARG A 22 -13.72 -9.05 -5.11
N VAL A 23 -12.72 -8.18 -5.23
CA VAL A 23 -11.95 -8.01 -6.47
C VAL A 23 -10.67 -8.84 -6.46
N ILE A 24 -9.92 -8.86 -5.35
CA ILE A 24 -8.56 -9.40 -5.34
C ILE A 24 -8.49 -10.85 -5.78
N GLY A 25 -9.41 -11.69 -5.30
CA GLY A 25 -9.40 -13.13 -5.60
C GLY A 25 -9.37 -13.47 -7.08
N ALA A 26 -10.01 -12.65 -7.92
CA ALA A 26 -10.07 -12.87 -9.37
C ALA A 26 -8.77 -12.46 -10.11
N HIS A 27 -7.84 -11.81 -9.43
CA HIS A 27 -6.61 -11.26 -10.00
C HIS A 27 -5.33 -11.82 -9.35
N LEU A 28 -5.47 -12.80 -8.45
CA LEU A 28 -4.31 -13.45 -7.85
C LEU A 28 -3.62 -14.34 -8.90
N PRO A 29 -2.28 -14.27 -9.01
CA PRO A 29 -1.52 -15.21 -9.82
C PRO A 29 -1.52 -16.60 -9.17
N GLU A 30 -1.02 -17.59 -9.91
CA GLU A 30 -0.72 -18.89 -9.31
C GLU A 30 0.46 -18.78 -8.33
N PRO A 31 0.44 -19.54 -7.21
CA PRO A 31 1.59 -19.58 -6.31
C PRO A 31 2.86 -20.07 -7.02
N PRO A 32 4.03 -19.47 -6.72
CA PRO A 32 5.30 -19.92 -7.30
C PRO A 32 5.78 -21.24 -6.67
N GLU A 33 6.88 -21.80 -7.19
CA GLU A 33 7.56 -22.93 -6.53
C GLU A 33 8.24 -22.52 -5.20
N GLY A 34 8.76 -21.30 -5.14
CA GLY A 34 9.32 -20.70 -3.93
C GLY A 34 8.26 -20.08 -3.02
N SER A 35 8.68 -19.07 -2.24
CA SER A 35 7.80 -18.37 -1.29
C SER A 35 7.14 -17.15 -1.92
N THR A 36 5.98 -16.76 -1.40
CA THR A 36 5.35 -15.48 -1.76
C THR A 36 5.60 -14.45 -0.67
N PHE A 37 6.11 -13.28 -1.07
CA PHE A 37 6.26 -12.12 -0.18
C PHE A 37 5.34 -10.99 -0.61
N VAL A 38 4.41 -10.60 0.27
CA VAL A 38 3.48 -9.49 0.01
C VAL A 38 4.07 -8.19 0.51
N ILE A 39 4.14 -7.20 -0.38
CA ILE A 39 4.44 -5.82 0.00
C ILE A 39 3.18 -4.98 -0.21
N GLY A 40 2.96 -3.98 0.64
CA GLY A 40 1.81 -3.10 0.43
C GLY A 40 2.00 -1.70 0.98
N MET A 41 1.39 -0.74 0.32
CA MET A 41 1.41 0.67 0.73
C MET A 41 0.15 1.38 0.23
N GLY A 42 -0.54 2.05 1.15
CA GLY A 42 -1.72 2.85 0.82
C GLY A 42 -2.86 2.71 1.81
N LYS A 43 -3.93 3.47 1.61
CA LYS A 43 -5.08 3.52 2.54
C LYS A 43 -5.90 2.24 2.58
N ALA A 44 -5.91 1.47 1.48
CA ALA A 44 -6.65 0.22 1.36
C ALA A 44 -5.73 -1.01 1.44
N SER A 45 -4.41 -0.82 1.55
CA SER A 45 -3.43 -1.90 1.46
C SER A 45 -3.65 -2.99 2.50
N ALA A 46 -4.02 -2.63 3.74
CA ALA A 46 -4.29 -3.59 4.80
C ALA A 46 -5.52 -4.46 4.50
N ALA A 47 -6.62 -3.87 4.03
CA ALA A 47 -7.80 -4.62 3.59
C ALA A 47 -7.48 -5.52 2.37
N MET A 48 -6.66 -5.02 1.45
CA MET A 48 -6.17 -5.81 0.33
C MET A 48 -5.33 -7.01 0.80
N ALA A 49 -4.47 -6.81 1.78
CA ALA A 49 -3.61 -7.85 2.36
C ALA A 49 -4.45 -8.96 2.98
N ARG A 50 -5.46 -8.60 3.79
CA ARG A 50 -6.37 -9.57 4.39
C ARG A 50 -7.12 -10.38 3.34
N ALA A 51 -7.66 -9.72 2.32
CA ALA A 51 -8.40 -10.40 1.25
C ALA A 51 -7.51 -11.37 0.45
N LEU A 52 -6.24 -11.00 0.21
CA LEU A 52 -5.24 -11.87 -0.40
C LEU A 52 -4.91 -13.06 0.51
N GLU A 53 -4.59 -12.81 1.78
CA GLU A 53 -4.20 -13.83 2.76
C GLU A 53 -5.29 -14.91 2.92
N GLU A 54 -6.57 -14.54 2.91
CA GLU A 54 -7.69 -15.48 3.00
C GLU A 54 -7.81 -16.41 1.78
N ARG A 55 -7.24 -16.04 0.64
CA ARG A 55 -7.39 -16.76 -0.64
C ARG A 55 -6.09 -17.42 -1.09
N TRP A 56 -4.96 -17.06 -0.49
CA TRP A 56 -3.66 -17.57 -0.88
C TRP A 56 -3.38 -18.95 -0.27
N THR A 57 -3.10 -19.92 -1.13
CA THR A 57 -2.93 -21.34 -0.76
C THR A 57 -1.46 -21.76 -0.59
N GLY A 58 -0.50 -20.96 -1.04
CA GLY A 58 0.93 -21.24 -0.90
C GLY A 58 1.56 -20.66 0.37
N GLU A 59 2.88 -20.87 0.51
CA GLU A 59 3.70 -20.19 1.51
C GLU A 59 3.62 -18.67 1.33
N LEU A 60 3.43 -17.97 2.45
CA LEU A 60 3.12 -16.55 2.46
C LEU A 60 3.75 -15.87 3.67
N ASP A 61 4.47 -14.79 3.41
CA ASP A 61 4.92 -13.79 4.38
C ASP A 61 4.69 -12.39 3.77
N GLY A 62 4.80 -11.32 4.54
CA GLY A 62 4.71 -9.98 3.98
C GLY A 62 4.73 -8.86 4.99
N LEU A 63 4.89 -7.64 4.46
CA LEU A 63 4.80 -6.40 5.23
C LEU A 63 3.99 -5.36 4.43
N VAL A 64 2.92 -4.88 5.04
CA VAL A 64 1.99 -3.94 4.44
C VAL A 64 1.82 -2.71 5.31
N ILE A 65 1.97 -1.52 4.70
CA ILE A 65 1.88 -0.23 5.38
C ILE A 65 0.53 0.42 5.07
N THR A 66 -0.21 0.79 6.12
CA THR A 66 -1.46 1.55 6.06
C THR A 66 -1.38 2.77 6.98
N ARG A 67 -2.45 3.58 7.02
CA ARG A 67 -2.55 4.74 7.91
C ARG A 67 -2.96 4.34 9.32
N TYR A 68 -2.58 5.13 10.32
CA TYR A 68 -3.01 4.93 11.72
C TYR A 68 -4.53 4.76 11.88
N GLY A 69 -4.92 3.76 12.67
CA GLY A 69 -6.31 3.37 12.93
C GLY A 69 -6.97 2.55 11.81
N HIS A 70 -6.19 2.04 10.86
CA HIS A 70 -6.68 1.28 9.70
C HIS A 70 -6.02 -0.09 9.53
N ALA A 71 -5.27 -0.56 10.53
CA ALA A 71 -4.85 -1.94 10.59
C ALA A 71 -6.05 -2.89 10.57
N VAL A 72 -5.88 -4.02 9.92
CA VAL A 72 -6.80 -5.15 9.95
C VAL A 72 -6.01 -6.38 10.38
N PRO A 73 -6.63 -7.34 11.09
CA PRO A 73 -5.92 -8.54 11.53
C PRO A 73 -5.48 -9.36 10.31
N CYS A 74 -4.20 -9.71 10.26
CA CYS A 74 -3.60 -10.66 9.34
C CYS A 74 -2.74 -11.63 10.16
N GLU A 75 -2.67 -12.88 9.74
CA GLU A 75 -1.96 -13.95 10.46
C GLU A 75 -0.53 -14.14 9.95
N ARG A 76 -0.34 -13.96 8.64
CA ARG A 76 0.91 -14.22 7.91
C ARG A 76 1.55 -12.94 7.39
N ILE A 77 0.76 -11.90 7.17
CA ILE A 77 1.23 -10.59 6.70
C ILE A 77 1.30 -9.60 7.87
N GLU A 78 2.46 -9.01 8.11
CA GLU A 78 2.61 -7.93 9.10
C GLU A 78 1.96 -6.64 8.59
N ILE A 79 1.10 -6.03 9.42
CA ILE A 79 0.50 -4.72 9.14
C ILE A 79 1.19 -3.65 9.99
N VAL A 80 1.82 -2.68 9.34
CA VAL A 80 2.41 -1.51 9.98
C VAL A 80 1.55 -0.27 9.69
N GLU A 81 1.34 0.55 10.71
CA GLU A 81 0.66 1.83 10.57
C GLU A 81 1.68 2.99 10.52
N ALA A 82 1.43 3.96 9.64
CA ALA A 82 2.30 5.12 9.43
C ALA A 82 1.49 6.39 9.13
N ALA A 83 2.16 7.54 9.16
CA ALA A 83 1.51 8.83 8.95
C ALA A 83 1.15 9.11 7.49
N HIS A 84 -0.01 9.73 7.32
CA HIS A 84 -0.50 10.28 6.06
C HIS A 84 -1.31 11.56 6.37
N PRO A 85 -1.13 12.68 5.66
CA PRO A 85 -0.46 12.81 4.36
C PRO A 85 1.03 13.20 4.41
N VAL A 86 1.60 13.42 5.59
CA VAL A 86 3.03 13.74 5.76
C VAL A 86 3.74 12.49 6.29
N PRO A 87 4.85 12.05 5.67
CA PRO A 87 5.59 10.87 6.12
C PRO A 87 6.14 10.99 7.54
N ASP A 88 6.26 9.87 8.25
CA ASP A 88 6.90 9.76 9.57
C ASP A 88 7.95 8.63 9.61
N GLU A 89 8.60 8.48 10.77
CA GLU A 89 9.66 7.49 10.98
C GLU A 89 9.15 6.05 10.88
N ALA A 90 7.90 5.79 11.28
CA ALA A 90 7.29 4.47 11.17
C ALA A 90 7.19 4.01 9.71
N GLY A 91 6.70 4.90 8.83
CA GLY A 91 6.65 4.64 7.38
C GLY A 91 8.03 4.43 6.76
N GLN A 92 9.02 5.23 7.17
CA GLN A 92 10.41 5.08 6.72
C GLN A 92 11.01 3.73 7.14
N ALA A 93 10.86 3.36 8.42
CA ALA A 93 11.39 2.10 8.94
C ALA A 93 10.75 0.89 8.24
N ALA A 94 9.44 0.92 8.03
CA ALA A 94 8.72 -0.13 7.31
C ALA A 94 9.15 -0.23 5.84
N ALA A 95 9.33 0.91 5.16
CA ALA A 95 9.84 0.93 3.79
C ALA A 95 11.26 0.33 3.68
N ALA A 96 12.14 0.63 4.64
CA ALA A 96 13.47 0.04 4.70
C ALA A 96 13.43 -1.49 4.90
N ARG A 97 12.54 -1.97 5.79
CA ARG A 97 12.33 -3.41 6.02
C ARG A 97 11.80 -4.13 4.78
N ILE A 98 10.83 -3.53 4.08
CA ILE A 98 10.34 -4.05 2.79
C ILE A 98 11.49 -4.19 1.80
N LEU A 99 12.30 -3.13 1.63
CA LEU A 99 13.41 -3.14 0.68
C LEU A 99 14.43 -4.24 1.01
N GLN A 100 14.78 -4.39 2.30
CA GLN A 100 15.69 -5.45 2.76
C GLN A 100 15.12 -6.84 2.44
N LYS A 101 13.85 -7.09 2.78
CA LYS A 101 13.21 -8.39 2.56
C LYS A 101 13.12 -8.76 1.08
N VAL A 102 12.72 -7.81 0.24
CA VAL A 102 12.64 -8.04 -1.21
C VAL A 102 14.03 -8.31 -1.81
N ALA A 103 15.10 -7.70 -1.28
CA ALA A 103 16.46 -7.94 -1.75
C ALA A 103 17.01 -9.34 -1.40
N GLU A 104 16.39 -10.06 -0.47
CA GLU A 104 16.77 -11.41 -0.06
C GLU A 104 16.09 -12.51 -0.91
N LEU A 105 15.11 -12.14 -1.76
CA LEU A 105 14.33 -13.09 -2.56
C LEU A 105 15.10 -13.62 -3.77
N GLY A 106 14.83 -14.88 -4.12
CA GLY A 106 15.39 -15.60 -5.25
C GLY A 106 14.52 -15.55 -6.51
N ALA A 107 14.98 -16.25 -7.56
CA ALA A 107 14.29 -16.30 -8.86
C ALA A 107 12.98 -17.11 -8.84
N ASP A 108 12.85 -18.02 -7.87
CA ASP A 108 11.67 -18.88 -7.71
C ASP A 108 10.63 -18.29 -6.75
N ASP A 109 10.91 -17.12 -6.16
CA ASP A 109 9.99 -16.43 -5.26
C ASP A 109 9.09 -15.43 -6.01
N LEU A 110 7.93 -15.12 -5.42
CA LEU A 110 6.97 -14.16 -5.97
C LEU A 110 6.80 -12.96 -5.03
N VAL A 111 6.92 -11.75 -5.57
CA VAL A 111 6.49 -10.52 -4.88
C VAL A 111 5.13 -10.08 -5.38
N ILE A 112 4.17 -9.94 -4.47
CA ILE A 112 2.86 -9.33 -4.78
C ILE A 112 2.80 -7.93 -4.14
N ALA A 113 2.65 -6.90 -4.98
CA ALA A 113 2.59 -5.50 -4.53
C ALA A 113 1.15 -4.96 -4.46
N LEU A 114 0.66 -4.71 -3.25
CA LEU A 114 -0.67 -4.18 -2.96
C LEU A 114 -0.62 -2.65 -2.80
N ILE A 115 -0.85 -1.95 -3.91
CA ILE A 115 -0.72 -0.49 -3.99
C ILE A 115 -2.09 0.19 -4.00
N SER A 116 -2.28 1.18 -3.13
CA SER A 116 -3.45 2.08 -3.18
C SER A 116 -3.04 3.52 -2.87
N GLY A 117 -4.02 4.45 -2.94
CA GLY A 117 -3.75 5.87 -2.71
C GLY A 117 -3.12 6.14 -1.34
N GLY A 118 -2.13 7.03 -1.29
CA GLY A 118 -1.41 7.41 -0.06
C GLY A 118 -0.02 6.78 0.09
N GLY A 119 0.37 5.86 -0.79
CA GLY A 119 1.69 5.20 -0.75
C GLY A 119 2.87 6.17 -0.65
N SER A 120 2.83 7.31 -1.36
CA SER A 120 3.91 8.31 -1.31
C SER A 120 4.24 8.84 0.09
N SER A 121 3.26 8.88 1.01
CA SER A 121 3.49 9.29 2.40
C SER A 121 3.88 8.11 3.26
N LEU A 122 3.17 7.00 3.08
CA LEU A 122 3.24 5.83 3.96
C LEU A 122 4.55 5.05 3.83
N SER A 123 5.19 5.05 2.65
CA SER A 123 6.40 4.27 2.39
C SER A 123 7.58 5.13 1.94
N ALA A 124 7.75 6.31 2.54
CA ALA A 124 8.81 7.24 2.16
C ALA A 124 10.17 6.78 2.69
N LEU A 125 11.06 6.36 1.78
CA LEU A 125 12.47 6.10 2.07
C LEU A 125 13.33 7.22 1.41
N PRO A 126 14.08 8.01 2.18
CA PRO A 126 15.06 8.96 1.61
C PRO A 126 16.23 8.27 0.92
N ALA A 127 16.76 8.91 -0.12
CA ALA A 127 17.99 8.47 -0.78
C ALA A 127 19.20 8.67 0.15
N ALA A 128 20.30 7.99 -0.15
CA ALA A 128 21.54 8.15 0.62
C ALA A 128 21.95 9.63 0.71
N GLY A 129 22.26 10.09 1.93
CA GLY A 129 22.61 11.48 2.21
C GLY A 129 21.42 12.43 2.44
N LEU A 130 20.17 11.95 2.31
CA LEU A 130 18.97 12.72 2.64
C LEU A 130 18.26 12.16 3.87
N THR A 131 17.62 13.06 4.62
CA THR A 131 16.77 12.73 5.77
C THR A 131 15.28 12.77 5.40
N LEU A 132 14.43 12.24 6.28
CA LEU A 132 12.98 12.36 6.14
C LEU A 132 12.53 13.83 6.20
N ALA A 133 13.18 14.60 7.08
CA ALA A 133 12.92 16.03 7.22
C ALA A 133 13.19 16.78 5.90
N ASP A 134 14.27 16.43 5.19
CA ASP A 134 14.58 17.01 3.88
C ASP A 134 13.45 16.74 2.87
N LYS A 135 12.95 15.48 2.80
CA LYS A 135 11.81 15.15 1.92
C LYS A 135 10.55 15.93 2.29
N GLN A 136 10.26 16.07 3.59
CA GLN A 136 9.11 16.82 4.05
C GLN A 136 9.24 18.31 3.70
N GLU A 137 10.42 18.90 3.88
CA GLU A 137 10.68 20.31 3.57
C GLU A 137 10.56 20.59 2.07
N VAL A 138 11.19 19.77 1.23
CA VAL A 138 11.09 19.87 -0.23
C VAL A 138 9.63 19.79 -0.66
N ASN A 139 8.85 18.84 -0.11
CA ASN A 139 7.44 18.72 -0.45
C ASN A 139 6.62 19.96 -0.03
N ARG A 140 6.89 20.55 1.14
CA ARG A 140 6.25 21.80 1.57
C ARG A 140 6.64 22.97 0.65
N ALA A 141 7.90 23.06 0.23
CA ALA A 141 8.38 24.11 -0.66
C ALA A 141 7.70 24.03 -2.04
N LEU A 142 7.60 22.82 -2.60
CA LEU A 142 6.94 22.58 -3.90
C LEU A 142 5.43 22.90 -3.87
N LEU A 143 4.74 22.58 -2.77
CA LEU A 143 3.33 22.96 -2.62
C LEU A 143 3.16 24.48 -2.57
N ARG A 144 4.07 25.19 -1.90
CA ARG A 144 4.04 26.66 -1.79
C ARG A 144 4.40 27.35 -3.10
N SER A 145 5.19 26.72 -3.97
CA SER A 145 5.59 27.31 -5.25
C SER A 145 4.49 27.23 -6.32
N GLY A 146 3.39 26.52 -6.06
CA GLY A 146 2.34 26.30 -7.05
C GLY A 146 2.73 25.28 -8.13
N ALA A 147 3.76 24.47 -7.89
CA ALA A 147 4.14 23.39 -8.78
C ALA A 147 2.98 22.42 -8.98
N ASN A 148 2.75 22.00 -10.21
CA ASN A 148 1.72 21.01 -10.52
C ASN A 148 2.17 19.60 -10.09
N ILE A 149 1.23 18.65 -10.05
CA ILE A 149 1.52 17.29 -9.56
C ILE A 149 2.61 16.57 -10.35
N ALA A 150 2.74 16.85 -11.66
CA ALA A 150 3.76 16.22 -12.49
C ALA A 150 5.17 16.74 -12.13
N GLU A 151 5.31 18.06 -11.95
CA GLU A 151 6.55 18.71 -11.50
C GLU A 151 6.95 18.23 -10.10
N MET A 152 5.99 18.17 -9.18
CA MET A 152 6.22 17.65 -7.84
C MET A 152 6.68 16.20 -7.86
N ASN A 153 6.06 15.35 -8.69
CA ASN A 153 6.45 13.94 -8.81
C ASN A 153 7.82 13.77 -9.46
N CYS A 154 8.21 14.68 -10.35
CA CYS A 154 9.53 14.68 -10.97
C CYS A 154 10.64 14.84 -9.91
N VAL A 155 10.46 15.76 -8.97
CA VAL A 155 11.45 16.02 -7.90
C VAL A 155 11.45 14.94 -6.81
N ARG A 156 10.31 14.30 -6.55
CA ARG A 156 10.17 13.32 -5.45
C ARG A 156 10.60 11.89 -5.79
N LYS A 157 10.76 11.55 -7.08
CA LYS A 157 11.23 10.25 -7.57
C LYS A 157 12.75 10.18 -7.57
#